data_AF-Q0RU39-F1
#
_entry.id   AF-Q0RU39-F1
#
_cell.length_a   1.000
_cell.length_b   1.000
_cell.length_c   1.000
_cell.angle_alpha   90.00
_cell.angle_beta   90.00
_cell.angle_gamma   90.00
#
_symmetry.space_group_name_H-M   'P 1'
#
loop_
_entity.id
_entity.type
_entity.pdbx_description
1 polymer ?
#
loop_
_entity_poly.entity_id
_entity_poly.type
_entity_poly.pdbx_seq_one_letter_code
_entity_poly.pdbx_strand_id
1 'polypeptide(L)'
;MAQQRLAARRLVGRRSFGGSGLVTAASPASAAPGTARYAAYAAAGWAVGRGPAVTAALPDEQVGRPYLLVCQVATAAAAATLVGLGTVASGARLVRILGHETASGPGAAWFAQRAGAGDGHAADLAAMVGAGGARLSELLRQAAERPRIRGSAVAAFGPASEFRLTLGDLLDGSGPVGATAEAAVRAVLERRADLFTGRDAPGSVGTAGGGPMLQGLVVGPLGVLPWLATAVRAAAVERLAAVDRLAATGATAAVEILAADDPSGAAARGDELVAAGRAHVVDRCERAVRLYTHQVRDGRLAEATIAVAAAGDAWPERVTTDAGPLLVRVDGDAAVEIAVEVRPADSGPARRARLRLPGGLAAGDYHVGLRPGRYPAGGLVLSPAGGGEARVLEIPADPDNEHPRI
;
A
#
# COMPACT_ATOMS: atom_id res chain seq x y z
N MET A 1 -2.64 52.62 19.60
CA MET A 1 -3.20 52.37 18.25
C MET A 1 -2.23 52.90 17.22
N ALA A 2 -1.51 52.01 16.52
CA ALA A 2 -0.60 52.38 15.43
C ALA A 2 -0.49 51.21 14.44
N GLN A 3 -0.89 51.46 13.20
CA GLN A 3 -0.56 50.63 12.03
C GLN A 3 0.90 50.90 11.66
N GLN A 4 1.72 49.85 11.45
CA GLN A 4 2.95 49.97 10.67
C GLN A 4 3.20 48.71 9.81
N ARG A 5 3.51 49.01 8.54
CA ARG A 5 3.84 48.16 7.40
C ARG A 5 5.36 47.89 7.34
N LEU A 6 5.72 46.97 6.43
CA LEU A 6 7.01 46.69 5.72
C LEU A 6 7.69 45.37 6.15
N ALA A 7 8.24 44.53 5.26
CA ALA A 7 8.33 44.56 3.80
C ALA A 7 8.64 43.16 3.23
N ALA A 8 7.88 42.72 2.23
CA ALA A 8 8.28 41.64 1.33
C ALA A 8 9.01 42.24 0.12
N ARG A 9 10.30 41.97 -0.02
CA ARG A 9 11.07 42.29 -1.24
C ARG A 9 10.95 41.14 -2.23
N ARG A 10 10.25 41.44 -3.33
CA ARG A 10 10.28 40.68 -4.59
C ARG A 10 11.69 40.69 -5.20
N LEU A 11 12.15 39.52 -5.64
CA LEU A 11 13.06 39.39 -6.78
C LEU A 11 12.28 38.68 -7.89
N VAL A 12 11.93 39.48 -8.91
CA VAL A 12 11.27 39.07 -10.14
C VAL A 12 12.34 38.94 -11.22
N GLY A 13 12.32 37.81 -11.93
CA GLY A 13 12.92 37.62 -13.26
C GLY A 13 12.53 36.24 -13.79
N ARG A 14 11.36 36.10 -14.46
CA ARG A 14 11.19 35.99 -15.93
C ARG A 14 11.80 34.69 -16.50
N ARG A 15 11.11 33.79 -17.22
CA ARG A 15 9.86 33.86 -18.00
C ARG A 15 9.28 32.44 -18.26
N SER A 16 7.94 32.39 -18.25
CA SER A 16 7.00 31.63 -19.10
C SER A 16 7.04 30.09 -19.22
N PHE A 17 6.00 29.43 -18.69
CA PHE A 17 4.96 28.78 -19.50
C PHE A 17 3.61 28.96 -18.79
N GLY A 18 2.67 29.61 -19.47
CA GLY A 18 1.28 29.76 -19.04
C GLY A 18 0.41 28.69 -19.68
N GLY A 19 -0.66 28.30 -18.98
CA GLY A 19 -1.66 27.35 -19.45
C GLY A 19 -2.46 26.73 -18.31
N SER A 20 -3.32 27.54 -17.70
CA SER A 20 -4.29 27.14 -16.69
C SER A 20 -5.38 26.24 -17.29
N GLY A 21 -5.51 25.03 -16.74
CA GLY A 21 -6.68 24.17 -16.85
C GLY A 21 -6.93 23.54 -15.49
N LEU A 22 -7.63 24.28 -14.62
CA LEU A 22 -8.09 23.81 -13.32
C LEU A 22 -9.20 22.77 -13.55
N VAL A 23 -8.83 21.49 -13.54
CA VAL A 23 -9.76 20.39 -13.39
C VAL A 23 -9.69 19.96 -11.92
N THR A 24 -10.65 20.43 -11.13
CA THR A 24 -10.97 19.85 -9.82
C THR A 24 -11.63 18.49 -10.03
N ALA A 25 -10.80 17.48 -10.34
CA ALA A 25 -11.13 16.10 -10.04
C ALA A 25 -10.64 15.84 -8.61
N ALA A 26 -11.52 15.37 -7.74
CA ALA A 26 -11.13 14.87 -6.42
C ALA A 26 -10.05 13.80 -6.62
N SER A 27 -8.81 14.11 -6.26
CA SER A 27 -7.67 13.21 -6.39
C SER A 27 -7.63 12.30 -5.15
N PRO A 28 -7.89 10.99 -5.25
CA PRO A 28 -7.67 10.08 -4.14
C PRO A 28 -6.18 9.66 -4.14
N ALA A 29 -5.28 10.62 -3.95
CA ALA A 29 -3.86 10.36 -3.73
C ALA A 29 -3.58 9.84 -2.30
N SER A 30 -4.37 8.88 -1.78
CA SER A 30 -4.32 8.48 -0.37
C SER A 30 -3.84 7.06 -0.08
N ALA A 31 -3.28 6.33 -1.05
CA ALA A 31 -2.53 5.12 -0.73
C ALA A 31 -1.17 5.54 -0.15
N ALA A 32 -1.08 5.61 1.18
CA ALA A 32 0.20 5.83 1.84
C ALA A 32 1.22 4.77 1.36
N PRO A 33 2.47 5.17 1.08
CA PRO A 33 3.53 4.22 0.74
C PRO A 33 3.64 3.13 1.81
N GLY A 34 3.74 1.86 1.40
CA GLY A 34 3.90 0.72 2.31
C GLY A 34 2.61 -0.01 2.70
N THR A 35 1.48 0.24 2.01
CA THR A 35 0.22 -0.49 2.23
C THR A 35 0.03 -1.61 1.20
N ALA A 36 -0.63 -2.70 1.60
CA ALA A 36 -1.00 -3.80 0.68
C ALA A 36 -1.78 -3.28 -0.54
N ARG A 37 -2.56 -2.22 -0.33
CA ARG A 37 -3.36 -1.55 -1.35
C ARG A 37 -2.53 -0.84 -2.42
N TYR A 38 -1.45 -0.14 -2.06
CA TYR A 38 -0.54 0.45 -3.06
C TYR A 38 -0.02 -0.64 -4.01
N ALA A 39 0.40 -1.76 -3.43
CA ALA A 39 0.92 -2.90 -4.18
C ALA A 39 -0.15 -3.56 -5.07
N ALA A 40 -1.39 -3.68 -4.59
CA ALA A 40 -2.50 -4.19 -5.38
C ALA A 40 -2.84 -3.28 -6.58
N TYR A 41 -2.80 -1.95 -6.42
CA TYR A 41 -2.97 -1.06 -7.57
C TYR A 41 -1.82 -1.18 -8.56
N ALA A 42 -0.57 -1.24 -8.09
CA ALA A 42 0.57 -1.50 -8.99
C ALA A 42 0.40 -2.83 -9.74
N ALA A 43 -0.09 -3.88 -9.06
CA ALA A 43 -0.44 -5.16 -9.68
C ALA A 43 -1.57 -5.03 -10.72
N ALA A 44 -2.60 -4.21 -10.46
CA ALA A 44 -3.68 -3.95 -11.41
C ALA A 44 -3.17 -3.30 -12.70
N GLY A 45 -2.30 -2.29 -12.57
CA GLY A 45 -1.64 -1.65 -13.71
C GLY A 45 -0.85 -2.64 -14.55
N TRP A 46 -0.07 -3.49 -13.89
CA TRP A 46 0.69 -4.53 -14.56
C TRP A 46 -0.22 -5.58 -15.23
N ALA A 47 -1.25 -6.07 -14.53
CA ALA A 47 -2.15 -7.12 -15.02
C ALA A 47 -2.94 -6.71 -16.28
N VAL A 48 -3.31 -5.43 -16.38
CA VAL A 48 -4.01 -4.88 -17.55
C VAL A 48 -3.06 -4.66 -18.72
N GLY A 49 -1.83 -4.17 -18.48
CA GLY A 49 -0.90 -3.80 -19.54
C GLY A 49 -0.01 -4.93 -20.06
N ARG A 50 0.40 -5.85 -19.17
CA ARG A 50 1.44 -6.87 -19.44
C ARG A 50 1.17 -8.23 -18.81
N GLY A 51 0.12 -8.36 -18.00
CA GLY A 51 -0.18 -9.60 -17.32
C GLY A 51 -0.53 -10.74 -18.28
N PRO A 52 -0.24 -12.01 -17.90
CA PRO A 52 -0.63 -13.16 -18.68
C PRO A 52 -2.14 -13.15 -18.93
N ALA A 53 -2.56 -13.59 -20.11
CA ALA A 53 -3.97 -13.80 -20.39
C ALA A 53 -4.46 -14.95 -19.48
N VAL A 54 -5.22 -14.61 -18.44
CA VAL A 54 -5.99 -15.62 -17.70
C VAL A 54 -7.16 -16.01 -18.61
N THR A 55 -7.10 -17.20 -19.20
CA THR A 55 -7.96 -17.64 -20.30
C THR A 55 -9.30 -18.23 -19.86
N ALA A 56 -9.58 -18.31 -18.56
CA ALA A 56 -10.85 -18.79 -18.04
C ALA A 56 -11.44 -17.78 -17.07
N ALA A 57 -12.70 -17.39 -17.29
CA ALA A 57 -13.53 -16.81 -16.23
C ALA A 57 -13.71 -17.91 -15.19
N LEU A 58 -12.95 -17.83 -14.10
CA LEU A 58 -13.04 -18.84 -13.05
C LEU A 58 -14.31 -18.58 -12.24
N PRO A 59 -15.14 -19.60 -11.96
CA PRO A 59 -16.23 -19.46 -11.00
C PRO A 59 -15.64 -19.14 -9.61
N ASP A 60 -16.27 -18.21 -8.90
CA ASP A 60 -15.94 -17.76 -7.54
C ASP A 60 -14.49 -17.27 -7.32
N GLU A 61 -14.16 -16.04 -7.72
CA GLU A 61 -12.97 -15.29 -7.25
C GLU A 61 -11.63 -16.06 -7.20
N GLN A 62 -11.48 -17.13 -8.00
CA GLN A 62 -10.25 -17.90 -8.02
C GLN A 62 -9.19 -17.11 -8.76
N VAL A 63 -7.96 -17.19 -8.25
CA VAL A 63 -6.79 -16.56 -8.84
C VAL A 63 -5.87 -17.64 -9.39
N GLY A 64 -5.38 -17.44 -10.61
CA GLY A 64 -4.49 -18.38 -11.29
C GLY A 64 -3.01 -18.07 -11.03
N ARG A 65 -2.16 -19.06 -11.35
CA ARG A 65 -0.71 -18.86 -11.43
C ARG A 65 -0.31 -18.24 -12.78
N PRO A 66 0.83 -17.52 -12.88
CA PRO A 66 1.77 -17.18 -11.80
C PRO A 66 1.17 -16.25 -10.74
N TYR A 67 1.61 -16.39 -9.49
CA TYR A 67 1.37 -15.35 -8.48
C TYR A 67 2.28 -14.16 -8.76
N LEU A 68 1.83 -12.96 -8.40
CA LEU A 68 2.60 -11.73 -8.53
C LEU A 68 3.09 -11.26 -7.15
N LEU A 69 4.41 -11.13 -7.00
CA LEU A 69 5.07 -10.52 -5.85
C LEU A 69 5.37 -9.05 -6.14
N VAL A 70 4.63 -8.14 -5.52
CA VAL A 70 4.92 -6.69 -5.63
C VAL A 70 5.74 -6.26 -4.42
N CYS A 71 6.98 -5.85 -4.65
CA CYS A 71 7.88 -5.32 -3.63
C CYS A 71 7.97 -3.79 -3.76
N GLN A 72 7.31 -3.08 -2.85
CA GLN A 72 7.41 -1.63 -2.73
C GLN A 72 8.61 -1.26 -1.87
N VAL A 73 9.50 -0.44 -2.40
CA VAL A 73 10.74 -0.05 -1.71
C VAL A 73 10.83 1.46 -1.53
N ALA A 74 11.00 1.86 -0.27
CA ALA A 74 11.31 3.22 0.16
C ALA A 74 12.61 3.22 0.97
N THR A 75 13.07 4.40 1.39
CA THR A 75 14.32 4.57 2.15
C THR A 75 14.24 3.92 3.54
N ALA A 76 13.13 4.08 4.26
CA ALA A 76 12.97 3.60 5.63
C ALA A 76 12.42 2.16 5.74
N ALA A 77 11.71 1.71 4.71
CA ALA A 77 10.94 0.47 4.77
C ALA A 77 10.77 -0.15 3.38
N ALA A 78 10.55 -1.45 3.36
CA ALA A 78 10.11 -2.19 2.21
C ALA A 78 8.85 -2.99 2.56
N ALA A 79 7.94 -3.10 1.60
CA ALA A 79 6.73 -3.88 1.74
C ALA A 79 6.63 -4.90 0.60
N ALA A 80 6.39 -6.17 0.92
CA ALA A 80 6.24 -7.24 -0.04
C ALA A 80 4.80 -7.76 0.00
N THR A 81 4.11 -7.72 -1.14
CA THR A 81 2.72 -8.15 -1.26
C THR A 81 2.62 -9.26 -2.27
N LEU A 82 2.07 -10.40 -1.86
CA LEU A 82 1.76 -11.50 -2.75
C LEU A 82 0.32 -11.34 -3.24
N VAL A 83 0.15 -11.43 -4.56
CA VAL A 83 -1.09 -11.14 -5.25
C VAL A 83 -1.44 -12.27 -6.20
N GLY A 84 -2.69 -12.68 -6.18
CA GLY A 84 -3.26 -13.57 -7.18
C GLY A 84 -3.93 -12.76 -8.29
N LEU A 85 -3.85 -13.26 -9.52
CA LEU A 85 -4.42 -12.61 -10.70
C LEU A 85 -5.53 -13.47 -11.31
N GLY A 86 -6.56 -12.82 -11.84
CA GLY A 86 -7.69 -13.49 -12.46
C GLY A 86 -8.41 -12.59 -13.47
N THR A 87 -9.60 -13.01 -13.88
CA THR A 87 -10.49 -12.18 -14.72
C THR A 87 -11.92 -12.44 -14.26
N VAL A 88 -12.67 -11.37 -13.98
CA VAL A 88 -14.08 -11.47 -13.58
C VAL A 88 -14.99 -11.60 -14.80
N ALA A 89 -16.27 -11.93 -14.59
CA ALA A 89 -17.25 -12.14 -15.65
C ALA A 89 -17.42 -10.93 -16.60
N SER A 90 -17.15 -9.71 -16.13
CA SER A 90 -17.16 -8.50 -16.96
C SER A 90 -15.97 -8.35 -17.90
N GLY A 91 -14.99 -9.26 -17.83
CA GLY A 91 -13.72 -9.18 -18.56
C GLY A 91 -12.66 -8.29 -17.89
N ALA A 92 -12.98 -7.65 -16.76
CA ALA A 92 -12.02 -6.87 -16.00
C ALA A 92 -10.97 -7.77 -15.32
N ARG A 93 -9.74 -7.25 -15.15
CA ARG A 93 -8.67 -7.99 -14.47
C ARG A 93 -8.93 -8.07 -12.98
N LEU A 94 -8.91 -9.27 -12.41
CA LEU A 94 -9.02 -9.48 -10.97
C LEU A 94 -7.61 -9.45 -10.34
N VAL A 95 -7.48 -8.73 -9.23
CA VAL A 95 -6.28 -8.64 -8.42
C VAL A 95 -6.68 -8.95 -6.97
N ARG A 96 -6.18 -10.03 -6.40
CA ARG A 96 -6.50 -10.44 -5.03
C ARG A 96 -5.27 -10.40 -4.16
N ILE A 97 -5.32 -9.72 -3.03
CA ILE A 97 -4.22 -9.75 -2.06
C ILE A 97 -4.24 -11.09 -1.33
N LEU A 98 -3.11 -11.79 -1.35
CA LEU A 98 -2.91 -13.08 -0.70
C LEU A 98 -2.09 -12.93 0.58
N GLY A 99 -1.09 -12.06 0.58
CA GLY A 99 -0.31 -11.77 1.78
C GLY A 99 0.41 -10.45 1.65
N HIS A 100 0.72 -9.82 2.78
CA HIS A 100 1.40 -8.53 2.80
C HIS A 100 2.30 -8.46 4.01
N GLU A 101 3.56 -8.08 3.79
CA GLU A 101 4.53 -7.88 4.86
C GLU A 101 5.32 -6.62 4.71
N THR A 102 5.58 -5.97 5.83
CA THR A 102 6.40 -4.76 5.92
C THR A 102 7.63 -5.04 6.76
N ALA A 103 8.80 -4.62 6.27
CA ALA A 103 10.03 -4.58 7.03
C ALA A 103 10.55 -3.14 7.10
N SER A 104 10.99 -2.74 8.28
CA SER A 104 11.67 -1.46 8.51
C SER A 104 13.16 -1.71 8.65
N GLY A 105 13.98 -0.77 8.16
CA GLY A 105 15.43 -0.95 8.18
C GLY A 105 16.20 0.37 8.24
N PRO A 106 17.53 0.29 8.35
CA PRO A 106 18.38 1.46 8.61
C PRO A 106 18.62 2.32 7.37
N GLY A 107 17.98 2.06 6.24
CA GLY A 107 18.21 2.79 4.99
C GLY A 107 17.95 4.30 5.09
N ALA A 108 16.87 4.71 5.77
CA ALA A 108 16.59 6.13 5.98
C ALA A 108 17.66 6.80 6.85
N ALA A 109 18.08 6.15 7.93
CA ALA A 109 19.16 6.63 8.79
C ALA A 109 20.49 6.72 8.02
N TRP A 110 20.77 5.76 7.13
CA TRP A 110 21.95 5.77 6.25
C TRP A 110 21.95 7.02 5.34
N PHE A 111 20.84 7.29 4.65
CA PHE A 111 20.75 8.44 3.75
C PHE A 111 20.76 9.76 4.52
N ALA A 112 20.12 9.82 5.68
CA ALA A 112 20.13 10.98 6.58
C ALA A 112 21.55 11.32 7.06
N GLN A 113 22.30 10.32 7.53
CA GLN A 113 23.69 10.47 7.94
C GLN A 113 24.56 11.02 6.80
N ARG A 114 24.37 10.49 5.58
CA ARG A 114 25.20 10.87 4.44
C ARG A 114 24.84 12.23 3.85
N ALA A 115 23.56 12.60 3.88
CA ALA A 115 23.08 13.91 3.52
C ALA A 115 23.29 14.96 4.62
N GLY A 116 23.81 14.58 5.80
CA GLY A 116 24.05 15.49 6.92
C GLY A 116 22.77 16.11 7.50
N ALA A 117 21.61 15.46 7.32
CA ALA A 117 20.31 16.08 7.54
C ALA A 117 19.27 15.11 8.14
N GLY A 118 18.21 15.66 8.77
CA GLY A 118 17.14 14.86 9.40
C GLY A 118 16.17 14.21 8.39
N ASP A 119 15.24 13.38 8.90
CA ASP A 119 14.36 12.46 8.15
C ASP A 119 13.62 13.06 6.93
N GLY A 120 13.32 14.36 6.94
CA GLY A 120 12.64 15.04 5.82
C GLY A 120 13.40 14.93 4.48
N HIS A 121 14.73 14.92 4.50
CA HIS A 121 15.54 14.84 3.28
C HIS A 121 15.56 13.45 2.65
N ALA A 122 15.26 12.39 3.41
CA ALA A 122 15.15 11.04 2.88
C ALA A 122 13.91 10.87 2.00
N ALA A 123 12.81 11.59 2.30
CA ALA A 123 11.62 11.62 1.46
C ALA A 123 11.86 12.41 0.16
N ASP A 124 12.52 13.55 0.23
CA ASP A 124 12.90 14.34 -0.95
C ASP A 124 13.85 13.57 -1.86
N LEU A 125 14.81 12.84 -1.28
CA LEU A 125 15.68 11.93 -2.02
C LEU A 125 14.87 10.87 -2.77
N ALA A 126 13.95 10.20 -2.07
CA ALA A 126 13.12 9.16 -2.65
C ALA A 126 12.28 9.71 -3.84
N ALA A 127 11.71 10.91 -3.70
CA ALA A 127 10.99 11.57 -4.78
C ALA A 127 11.90 11.93 -5.97
N MET A 128 13.10 12.44 -5.73
CA MET A 128 14.08 12.77 -6.78
C MET A 128 14.60 11.53 -7.50
N VAL A 129 14.88 10.45 -6.77
CA VAL A 129 15.28 9.15 -7.35
C VAL A 129 14.17 8.60 -8.23
N GLY A 130 12.92 8.63 -7.74
CA GLY A 130 11.75 8.24 -8.51
C GLY A 130 11.58 9.05 -9.80
N ALA A 131 11.75 10.37 -9.73
CA ALA A 131 11.68 11.25 -10.90
C ALA A 131 12.85 11.04 -11.88
N GLY A 132 14.02 10.63 -11.39
CA GLY A 132 15.21 10.36 -12.21
C GLY A 132 15.08 9.14 -13.12
N GLY A 133 14.20 8.20 -12.77
CA GLY A 133 13.76 7.09 -13.62
C GLY A 133 14.91 6.28 -14.26
N ALA A 134 14.69 5.82 -15.49
CA ALA A 134 15.62 4.98 -16.24
C ALA A 134 17.02 5.63 -16.45
N ARG A 135 17.10 6.96 -16.52
CA ARG A 135 18.37 7.68 -16.66
C ARG A 135 19.23 7.52 -15.41
N LEU A 136 18.63 7.59 -14.22
CA LEU A 136 19.36 7.37 -12.98
C LEU A 136 19.82 5.91 -12.85
N SER A 137 18.97 4.94 -13.23
CA SER A 137 19.35 3.52 -13.24
C SER A 137 20.58 3.26 -14.12
N GLU A 138 20.64 3.86 -15.30
CA GLU A 138 21.78 3.74 -16.21
C GLU A 138 23.04 4.41 -15.64
N LEU A 139 22.92 5.60 -15.04
CA LEU A 139 24.05 6.28 -14.38
C LEU A 139 24.59 5.48 -13.20
N LEU A 140 23.73 4.82 -12.43
CA LEU A 140 24.13 3.96 -11.32
C LEU A 140 24.84 2.70 -11.81
N ARG A 141 24.36 2.07 -12.90
CA ARG A 141 25.06 0.96 -13.55
C ARG A 141 26.46 1.39 -14.01
N GLN A 142 26.55 2.54 -14.66
CA GLN A 142 27.84 3.10 -15.08
C GLN A 142 28.75 3.44 -13.88
N ALA A 143 28.20 3.94 -12.77
CA ALA A 143 28.96 4.24 -11.56
C ALA A 143 29.46 2.98 -10.84
N ALA A 144 28.73 1.85 -10.94
CA ALA A 144 29.19 0.56 -10.43
C ALA A 144 30.41 0.04 -11.22
N GLU A 145 30.42 0.25 -12.53
CA GLU A 145 31.52 -0.20 -13.42
C GLU A 145 32.70 0.78 -13.47
N ARG A 146 32.46 2.08 -13.23
CA ARG A 146 33.45 3.15 -13.45
C ARG A 146 33.60 4.02 -12.20
N PRO A 147 34.67 3.82 -11.40
CA PRO A 147 34.88 4.55 -10.15
C PRO A 147 34.85 6.08 -10.30
N ARG A 148 35.33 6.60 -11.43
CA ARG A 148 35.33 8.05 -11.74
C ARG A 148 33.94 8.70 -11.77
N ILE A 149 32.88 7.92 -12.03
CA ILE A 149 31.51 8.43 -12.14
C ILE A 149 30.84 8.47 -10.76
N ARG A 150 31.31 7.67 -9.79
CA ARG A 150 30.73 7.58 -8.44
C ARG A 150 30.65 8.92 -7.71
N GLY A 151 31.59 9.84 -7.92
CA GLY A 151 31.58 11.18 -7.30
C GLY A 151 30.57 12.17 -7.90
N SER A 152 29.83 11.78 -8.94
CA SER A 152 28.84 12.67 -9.57
C SER A 152 27.66 12.90 -8.64
N ALA A 153 27.29 14.17 -8.44
CA ALA A 153 26.15 14.52 -7.60
C ALA A 153 24.82 14.11 -8.24
N VAL A 154 23.97 13.48 -7.44
CA VAL A 154 22.60 13.07 -7.79
C VAL A 154 21.59 14.05 -7.20
N ALA A 155 21.85 14.49 -5.98
CA ALA A 155 21.04 15.47 -5.28
C ALA A 155 21.93 16.40 -4.47
N ALA A 156 21.48 17.64 -4.30
CA ALA A 156 22.10 18.58 -3.38
C ALA A 156 21.03 19.26 -2.52
N PHE A 157 21.33 19.42 -1.24
CA PHE A 157 20.42 19.96 -0.23
C PHE A 157 21.06 21.12 0.54
N GLY A 158 20.21 21.89 1.22
CA GLY A 158 20.61 22.99 2.08
C GLY A 158 20.90 24.31 1.35
N PRO A 159 20.99 25.42 2.11
CA PRO A 159 21.44 26.70 1.57
C PRO A 159 22.84 26.53 0.96
N ALA A 160 22.99 26.93 -0.30
CA ALA A 160 24.21 26.79 -1.09
C ALA A 160 24.63 25.35 -1.49
N SER A 161 23.74 24.35 -1.45
CA SER A 161 24.04 22.99 -1.91
C SER A 161 25.22 22.34 -1.17
N GLU A 162 25.31 22.65 0.13
CA GLU A 162 26.37 22.23 1.04
C GLU A 162 26.37 20.70 1.25
N PHE A 163 25.19 20.08 1.19
CA PHE A 163 25.04 18.63 1.25
C PHE A 163 24.86 18.07 -0.15
N ARG A 164 25.65 17.06 -0.51
CA ARG A 164 25.58 16.40 -1.81
C ARG A 164 25.53 14.89 -1.63
N LEU A 165 24.51 14.27 -2.20
CA LEU A 165 24.48 12.83 -2.41
C LEU A 165 25.05 12.51 -3.77
N THR A 166 25.99 11.59 -3.81
CA THR A 166 26.65 11.14 -5.04
C THR A 166 26.06 9.82 -5.53
N LEU A 167 26.38 9.43 -6.77
CA LEU A 167 26.04 8.10 -7.29
C LEU A 167 26.68 6.99 -6.43
N GLY A 168 27.88 7.24 -5.90
CA GLY A 168 28.53 6.35 -4.94
C GLY A 168 27.72 6.20 -3.66
N ASP A 169 27.15 7.28 -3.15
CA ASP A 169 26.32 7.22 -1.94
C ASP A 169 25.03 6.42 -2.18
N LEU A 170 24.38 6.59 -3.34
CA LEU A 170 23.23 5.74 -3.69
C LEU A 170 23.59 4.25 -3.84
N LEU A 171 24.79 3.94 -4.34
CA LEU A 171 25.32 2.59 -4.42
C LEU A 171 25.64 2.02 -3.04
N ASP A 172 26.19 2.81 -2.14
CA ASP A 172 26.58 2.31 -0.81
C ASP A 172 25.34 2.16 0.11
N GLY A 173 24.34 3.03 -0.06
CA GLY A 173 23.04 2.92 0.59
C GLY A 173 22.16 1.79 0.06
N SER A 174 22.55 1.12 -1.03
CA SER A 174 21.77 0.02 -1.61
C SER A 174 21.70 -1.21 -0.73
N GLY A 175 22.78 -1.53 -0.02
CA GLY A 175 22.88 -2.74 0.79
C GLY A 175 21.82 -2.77 1.90
N PRO A 176 21.75 -1.74 2.76
CA PRO A 176 20.72 -1.63 3.79
C PRO A 176 19.28 -1.71 3.26
N VAL A 177 18.99 -1.02 2.15
CA VAL A 177 17.66 -1.01 1.53
C VAL A 177 17.33 -2.38 0.94
N GLY A 178 18.29 -3.01 0.25
CA GLY A 178 18.16 -4.35 -0.31
C GLY A 178 17.88 -5.39 0.77
N ALA A 179 18.62 -5.39 1.88
CA ALA A 179 18.40 -6.29 3.00
C ALA A 179 17.00 -6.13 3.62
N THR A 180 16.48 -4.90 3.67
CA THR A 180 15.12 -4.63 4.14
C THR A 180 14.06 -5.22 3.19
N ALA A 181 14.26 -5.07 1.88
CA ALA A 181 13.39 -5.68 0.87
C ALA A 181 13.44 -7.21 0.91
N GLU A 182 14.62 -7.81 1.05
CA GLU A 182 14.78 -9.25 1.23
C GLU A 182 14.03 -9.77 2.45
N ALA A 183 14.12 -9.08 3.58
CA ALA A 183 13.42 -9.46 4.81
C ALA A 183 11.90 -9.49 4.61
N ALA A 184 11.32 -8.45 4.00
CA ALA A 184 9.89 -8.42 3.70
C ALA A 184 9.47 -9.56 2.75
N VAL A 185 10.27 -9.83 1.71
CA VAL A 185 10.01 -10.90 0.73
C VAL A 185 10.09 -12.29 1.38
N ARG A 186 11.13 -12.55 2.17
CA ARG A 186 11.26 -13.82 2.91
C ARG A 186 10.05 -14.01 3.83
N ALA A 187 9.67 -12.97 4.57
CA ALA A 187 8.58 -13.05 5.54
C ALA A 187 7.20 -13.31 4.92
N VAL A 188 6.89 -12.70 3.76
CA VAL A 188 5.59 -12.94 3.10
C VAL A 188 5.53 -14.34 2.47
N LEU A 189 6.63 -14.80 1.86
CA LEU A 189 6.71 -16.11 1.24
C LEU A 189 6.79 -17.25 2.27
N GLU A 190 7.37 -16.99 3.44
CA GLU A 190 7.34 -17.92 4.57
C GLU A 190 5.93 -18.10 5.13
N ARG A 191 5.22 -16.99 5.40
CA ARG A 191 3.83 -17.04 5.86
C ARG A 191 2.89 -17.66 4.85
N ARG A 192 3.15 -17.47 3.55
CA ARG A 192 2.34 -18.02 2.46
C ARG A 192 2.96 -19.25 1.79
N ALA A 193 3.76 -20.02 2.53
CA ALA A 193 4.34 -21.26 2.03
C ALA A 193 3.25 -22.27 1.58
N ASP A 194 2.06 -22.20 2.19
CA ASP A 194 0.86 -22.98 1.85
C ASP A 194 0.48 -22.89 0.36
N LEU A 195 0.70 -21.75 -0.28
CA LEU A 195 0.39 -21.54 -1.70
C LEU A 195 1.31 -22.32 -2.65
N PHE A 196 2.46 -22.78 -2.14
CA PHE A 196 3.51 -23.45 -2.89
C PHE A 196 3.63 -24.95 -2.51
N THR A 197 3.06 -25.36 -1.37
CA THR A 197 3.10 -26.73 -0.82
C THR A 197 1.79 -27.51 -1.05
N GLY A 198 1.31 -27.70 -2.28
CA GLY A 198 0.07 -28.47 -2.48
C GLY A 198 -0.34 -28.70 -3.94
N ARG A 199 -0.89 -29.87 -4.29
CA ARG A 199 -1.45 -30.15 -5.65
C ARG A 199 -2.81 -29.44 -5.75
N ASP A 200 -3.45 -29.29 -4.59
CA ASP A 200 -4.74 -28.66 -4.32
C ASP A 200 -4.59 -27.29 -3.64
N ALA A 201 -3.49 -26.55 -3.88
CA ALA A 201 -3.38 -25.19 -3.37
C ALA A 201 -4.58 -24.36 -3.86
N PRO A 202 -5.29 -23.61 -2.99
CA PRO A 202 -6.48 -22.86 -3.40
C PRO A 202 -6.13 -21.89 -4.54
N GLY A 203 -6.79 -22.04 -5.70
CA GLY A 203 -6.51 -21.28 -6.92
C GLY A 203 -5.60 -21.97 -7.95
N SER A 204 -5.26 -23.26 -7.81
CA SER A 204 -4.37 -23.97 -8.74
C SER A 204 -5.03 -24.37 -10.07
N VAL A 205 -5.49 -23.41 -10.87
CA VAL A 205 -5.66 -23.67 -12.31
C VAL A 205 -4.28 -23.53 -12.95
N GLY A 206 -3.63 -24.68 -13.17
CA GLY A 206 -2.30 -24.73 -13.77
C GLY A 206 -2.30 -24.11 -15.16
N THR A 207 -1.31 -23.28 -15.46
CA THR A 207 -0.99 -22.93 -16.84
C THR A 207 -0.42 -24.18 -17.51
N ALA A 208 -1.05 -24.64 -18.60
CA ALA A 208 -0.55 -25.76 -19.40
C ALA A 208 0.85 -25.49 -20.03
N GLY A 209 1.41 -24.29 -19.86
CA GLY A 209 2.78 -23.94 -20.24
C GLY A 209 3.66 -23.75 -19.00
N GLY A 210 4.88 -24.30 -19.04
CA GLY A 210 5.90 -24.24 -17.99
C GLY A 210 6.51 -22.86 -17.74
N GLY A 211 5.67 -21.85 -17.50
CA GLY A 211 6.08 -20.50 -17.07
C GLY A 211 6.48 -20.45 -15.59
N PRO A 212 6.99 -19.30 -15.12
CA PRO A 212 7.40 -19.12 -13.72
C PRO A 212 6.21 -19.34 -12.78
N MET A 213 6.47 -19.81 -11.55
CA MET A 213 5.43 -19.90 -10.52
C MET A 213 5.18 -18.55 -9.85
N LEU A 214 6.21 -17.72 -9.78
CA LEU A 214 6.19 -16.40 -9.17
C LEU A 214 6.77 -15.39 -10.16
N GLN A 215 5.97 -14.40 -10.51
CA GLN A 215 6.46 -13.18 -11.13
C GLN A 215 6.59 -12.11 -10.07
N GLY A 216 7.46 -11.13 -10.26
CA GLY A 216 7.62 -10.04 -9.31
C GLY A 216 7.80 -8.68 -9.96
N LEU A 217 7.45 -7.64 -9.22
CA LEU A 217 7.50 -6.25 -9.62
C LEU A 217 8.14 -5.45 -8.48
N VAL A 218 9.20 -4.71 -8.76
CA VAL A 218 9.76 -3.75 -7.78
C VAL A 218 9.21 -2.37 -8.09
N VAL A 219 8.56 -1.76 -7.10
CA VAL A 219 7.85 -0.47 -7.21
C VAL A 219 8.23 0.47 -6.07
N GLY A 220 7.71 1.69 -6.14
CA GLY A 220 8.02 2.75 -5.20
C GLY A 220 9.21 3.61 -5.63
N PRO A 221 9.53 4.63 -4.83
CA PRO A 221 10.50 5.66 -5.20
C PRO A 221 11.91 5.13 -5.44
N LEU A 222 12.30 4.05 -4.76
CA LEU A 222 13.59 3.40 -4.97
C LEU A 222 13.52 2.21 -5.94
N GLY A 223 12.33 1.86 -6.45
CA GLY A 223 12.16 0.69 -7.33
C GLY A 223 12.89 0.77 -8.68
N VAL A 224 13.41 1.95 -9.04
CA VAL A 224 14.27 2.17 -10.21
C VAL A 224 15.69 1.61 -10.02
N LEU A 225 16.10 1.28 -8.80
CA LEU A 225 17.45 0.83 -8.49
C LEU A 225 17.65 -0.63 -8.93
N PRO A 226 18.57 -0.93 -9.87
CA PRO A 226 18.61 -2.22 -10.57
C PRO A 226 18.96 -3.42 -9.66
N TRP A 227 19.77 -3.20 -8.61
CA TRP A 227 20.13 -4.24 -7.65
C TRP A 227 18.98 -4.68 -6.74
N LEU A 228 17.93 -3.87 -6.57
CA LEU A 228 16.79 -4.26 -5.75
C LEU A 228 16.03 -5.41 -6.39
N ALA A 229 15.90 -5.40 -7.72
CA ALA A 229 15.32 -6.53 -8.44
C ALA A 229 16.15 -7.80 -8.23
N THR A 230 17.49 -7.69 -8.23
CA THR A 230 18.39 -8.82 -7.93
C THR A 230 18.23 -9.33 -6.51
N ALA A 231 18.17 -8.44 -5.51
CA ALA A 231 18.00 -8.79 -4.10
C ALA A 231 16.63 -9.47 -3.85
N VAL A 232 15.55 -8.88 -4.36
CA VAL A 232 14.20 -9.45 -4.30
C VAL A 232 14.15 -10.83 -4.98
N ARG A 233 14.78 -10.96 -6.14
CA ARG A 233 14.88 -12.25 -6.85
C ARG A 233 15.63 -13.30 -6.03
N ALA A 234 16.79 -12.93 -5.47
CA ALA A 234 17.61 -13.84 -4.68
C ALA A 234 16.83 -14.35 -3.45
N ALA A 235 16.19 -13.45 -2.70
CA ALA A 235 15.36 -13.81 -1.54
C ALA A 235 14.17 -14.72 -1.93
N ALA A 236 13.49 -14.42 -3.05
CA ALA A 236 12.39 -15.24 -3.52
C ALA A 236 12.85 -16.64 -3.98
N VAL A 237 13.96 -16.73 -4.73
CA VAL A 237 14.54 -18.00 -5.17
C VAL A 237 14.99 -18.84 -3.99
N GLU A 238 15.72 -18.25 -3.04
CA GLU A 238 16.15 -18.90 -1.81
C GLU A 238 14.95 -19.47 -1.05
N ARG A 239 13.90 -18.67 -0.87
CA ARG A 239 12.73 -19.12 -0.12
C ARG A 239 11.94 -20.20 -0.84
N LEU A 240 11.79 -20.09 -2.16
CA LEU A 240 11.12 -21.11 -2.95
C LEU A 240 11.93 -22.40 -3.08
N ALA A 241 13.28 -22.33 -3.06
CA ALA A 241 14.13 -23.52 -3.03
C ALA A 241 13.96 -24.33 -1.74
N ALA A 242 13.61 -23.67 -0.63
CA ALA A 242 13.27 -24.32 0.63
C ALA A 242 11.90 -25.03 0.63
N VAL A 243 11.12 -24.91 -0.46
CA VAL A 243 9.85 -25.63 -0.64
C VAL A 243 10.13 -26.91 -1.45
N ASP A 244 9.93 -28.09 -0.82
CA ASP A 244 10.33 -29.42 -1.31
C ASP A 244 10.03 -29.74 -2.80
N ARG A 245 8.97 -29.17 -3.37
CA ARG A 245 8.60 -29.39 -4.79
C ARG A 245 9.48 -28.66 -5.80
N LEU A 246 10.05 -27.52 -5.42
CA LEU A 246 10.85 -26.67 -6.30
C LEU A 246 12.33 -27.04 -6.28
N ALA A 247 12.77 -27.77 -5.25
CA ALA A 247 14.08 -28.41 -5.21
C ALA A 247 14.30 -29.37 -6.40
N ALA A 248 13.24 -30.00 -6.92
CA ALA A 248 13.30 -30.94 -8.04
C ALA A 248 13.21 -30.29 -9.44
N THR A 249 12.65 -29.08 -9.57
CA THR A 249 12.34 -28.42 -10.86
C THR A 249 13.18 -27.18 -11.15
N GLY A 250 13.98 -26.72 -10.18
CA GLY A 250 14.89 -25.58 -10.31
C GLY A 250 14.24 -24.25 -9.95
N ALA A 251 14.34 -23.84 -8.68
CA ALA A 251 13.74 -22.62 -8.12
C ALA A 251 14.09 -21.33 -8.90
N THR A 252 15.26 -21.28 -9.55
CA THR A 252 15.70 -20.13 -10.36
C THR A 252 14.81 -19.87 -11.59
N ALA A 253 14.30 -20.94 -12.22
CA ALA A 253 13.39 -20.83 -13.37
C ALA A 253 11.95 -20.53 -12.94
N ALA A 254 11.62 -20.77 -11.66
CA ALA A 254 10.30 -20.53 -11.10
C ALA A 254 10.06 -19.07 -10.69
N VAL A 255 11.10 -18.22 -10.67
CA VAL A 255 11.03 -16.81 -10.28
C VAL A 255 11.50 -15.89 -11.40
N GLU A 256 10.61 -15.02 -11.84
CA GLU A 256 10.90 -13.93 -12.76
C GLU A 256 10.61 -12.58 -12.08
N ILE A 257 11.58 -11.67 -12.01
CA ILE A 257 11.36 -10.31 -11.51
C ILE A 257 11.42 -9.36 -12.71
N LEU A 258 10.32 -8.64 -12.94
CA LEU A 258 10.12 -7.72 -14.05
C LEU A 258 10.41 -6.29 -13.61
N ALA A 259 11.00 -5.51 -14.50
CA ALA A 259 11.13 -4.07 -14.33
C ALA A 259 9.77 -3.39 -14.57
N ALA A 260 9.33 -2.56 -13.62
CA ALA A 260 8.22 -1.65 -13.86
C ALA A 260 8.70 -0.49 -14.75
N ASP A 261 7.93 -0.11 -15.78
CA ASP A 261 8.29 1.02 -16.66
C ASP A 261 8.34 2.35 -15.91
N ASP A 262 7.46 2.48 -14.91
CA ASP A 262 7.44 3.59 -13.95
C ASP A 262 7.16 3.02 -12.56
N PRO A 263 8.22 2.63 -11.84
CA PRO A 263 8.08 2.06 -10.50
C PRO A 263 7.39 3.01 -9.52
N SER A 264 7.54 4.33 -9.68
CA SER A 264 7.01 5.33 -8.75
C SER A 264 5.52 5.63 -8.98
N GLY A 265 5.11 5.72 -10.25
CA GLY A 265 3.73 5.98 -10.66
C GLY A 265 2.86 4.74 -10.86
N ALA A 266 3.39 3.52 -10.66
CA ALA A 266 2.67 2.27 -10.92
C ALA A 266 1.31 2.17 -10.21
N ALA A 267 1.24 2.56 -8.94
CA ALA A 267 -0.01 2.50 -8.18
C ALA A 267 -1.04 3.53 -8.65
N ALA A 268 -0.63 4.75 -8.99
CA ALA A 268 -1.55 5.78 -9.49
C ALA A 268 -2.23 5.35 -10.80
N ARG A 269 -1.46 4.78 -11.73
CA ARG A 269 -2.01 4.21 -12.97
C ARG A 269 -2.94 3.03 -12.71
N GLY A 270 -2.60 2.20 -11.72
CA GLY A 270 -3.45 1.11 -11.27
C GLY A 270 -4.80 1.59 -10.75
N ASP A 271 -4.79 2.65 -9.95
CA ASP A 271 -6.00 3.27 -9.41
C ASP A 271 -6.90 3.83 -10.52
N GLU A 272 -6.32 4.51 -11.52
CA GLU A 272 -7.05 4.96 -12.71
C GLU A 272 -7.74 3.81 -13.46
N LEU A 273 -7.08 2.65 -13.56
CA LEU A 273 -7.65 1.47 -14.22
C LEU A 273 -8.76 0.80 -13.39
N VAL A 274 -8.65 0.83 -12.07
CA VAL A 274 -9.71 0.35 -11.17
C VAL A 274 -10.92 1.30 -11.25
N ALA A 275 -10.69 2.61 -11.20
CA ALA A 275 -11.73 3.62 -11.36
C ALA A 275 -12.44 3.52 -12.72
N ALA A 276 -11.72 3.16 -13.78
CA ALA A 276 -12.28 2.89 -15.10
C ALA A 276 -12.98 1.52 -15.23
N GLY A 277 -13.06 0.73 -14.15
CA GLY A 277 -13.67 -0.61 -14.15
C GLY A 277 -12.89 -1.66 -14.95
N ARG A 278 -11.64 -1.37 -15.33
CA ARG A 278 -10.77 -2.28 -16.11
C ARG A 278 -10.04 -3.29 -15.24
N ALA A 279 -9.94 -3.01 -13.94
CA ALA A 279 -9.43 -3.91 -12.93
C ALA A 279 -10.33 -3.90 -11.70
N HIS A 280 -10.38 -5.02 -11.00
CA HIS A 280 -11.07 -5.22 -9.75
C HIS A 280 -10.07 -5.69 -8.70
N VAL A 281 -9.91 -4.91 -7.63
CA VAL A 281 -9.01 -5.24 -6.52
C VAL A 281 -9.84 -5.79 -5.37
N VAL A 282 -9.58 -7.05 -5.01
CA VAL A 282 -10.13 -7.70 -3.82
C VAL A 282 -9.10 -7.56 -2.70
N ASP A 283 -9.37 -6.59 -1.85
CA ASP A 283 -8.65 -6.34 -0.60
C ASP A 283 -9.38 -7.02 0.57
N ARG A 284 -8.66 -7.30 1.66
CA ARG A 284 -9.21 -7.94 2.87
C ARG A 284 -8.92 -7.08 4.10
N CYS A 285 -9.79 -7.15 5.09
CA CYS A 285 -9.63 -6.46 6.36
C CYS A 285 -8.34 -6.96 7.04
N GLU A 286 -7.32 -6.11 7.18
CA GLU A 286 -6.08 -6.50 7.89
C GLU A 286 -6.31 -6.66 9.41
N ARG A 287 -7.37 -6.03 9.93
CA ARG A 287 -7.73 -6.00 11.34
C ARG A 287 -9.18 -6.41 11.53
N ALA A 288 -9.47 -7.06 12.65
CA ALA A 288 -10.85 -7.24 13.06
C ALA A 288 -11.38 -5.92 13.61
N VAL A 289 -12.57 -5.53 13.21
CA VAL A 289 -13.23 -4.30 13.65
C VAL A 289 -14.57 -4.66 14.27
N ARG A 290 -14.84 -4.09 15.45
CA ARG A 290 -16.11 -4.25 16.17
C ARG A 290 -16.64 -2.88 16.56
N LEU A 291 -17.95 -2.72 16.55
CA LEU A 291 -18.60 -1.56 17.13
C LEU A 291 -18.77 -1.78 18.62
N TYR A 292 -18.34 -0.81 19.40
CA TYR A 292 -18.56 -0.79 20.82
C TYR A 292 -19.88 -0.08 21.11
N THR A 293 -20.76 -0.76 21.84
CA THR A 293 -22.10 -0.28 22.17
C THR A 293 -22.40 -0.54 23.64
N HIS A 294 -23.43 0.12 24.15
CA HIS A 294 -24.05 -0.28 25.40
C HIS A 294 -25.41 -0.94 25.11
N GLN A 295 -25.78 -1.91 25.93
CA GLN A 295 -27.10 -2.53 25.91
C GLN A 295 -27.73 -2.41 27.29
N VAL A 296 -29.02 -2.12 27.36
CA VAL A 296 -29.76 -2.19 28.63
C VAL A 296 -30.27 -3.62 28.80
N ARG A 297 -29.80 -4.33 29.83
CA ARG A 297 -30.27 -5.66 30.23
C ARG A 297 -30.74 -5.60 31.68
N ASP A 298 -31.95 -6.05 31.93
CA ASP A 298 -32.57 -6.04 33.27
C ASP A 298 -32.50 -4.67 33.97
N GLY A 299 -32.71 -3.59 33.21
CA GLY A 299 -32.64 -2.22 33.71
C GLY A 299 -31.23 -1.70 34.01
N ARG A 300 -30.17 -2.45 33.64
CA ARG A 300 -28.77 -2.04 33.80
C ARG A 300 -28.09 -1.84 32.46
N LEU A 301 -27.28 -0.79 32.37
CA LEU A 301 -26.43 -0.55 31.21
C LEU A 301 -25.23 -1.50 31.26
N ALA A 302 -25.07 -2.34 30.24
CA ALA A 302 -23.96 -3.26 30.08
C ALA A 302 -23.19 -2.93 28.80
N GLU A 303 -21.87 -3.08 28.84
CA GLU A 303 -21.03 -2.97 27.64
C GLU A 303 -21.27 -4.17 26.71
N ALA A 304 -21.28 -3.93 25.41
CA ALA A 304 -21.37 -4.96 24.40
C ALA A 304 -20.57 -4.57 23.15
N THR A 305 -20.23 -5.57 22.33
CA THR A 305 -19.60 -5.34 21.03
C THR A 305 -20.37 -6.06 19.94
N ILE A 306 -20.40 -5.46 18.75
CA ILE A 306 -21.01 -6.02 17.55
C ILE A 306 -19.90 -6.20 16.52
N ALA A 307 -19.74 -7.41 16.00
CA ALA A 307 -18.74 -7.69 14.96
C ALA A 307 -19.12 -6.96 13.66
N VAL A 308 -18.16 -6.22 13.10
CA VAL A 308 -18.30 -5.53 11.81
C VAL A 308 -17.56 -6.32 10.73
N ALA A 309 -16.31 -6.69 11.01
CA ALA A 309 -15.53 -7.64 10.20
C ALA A 309 -14.48 -8.35 11.05
N ALA A 310 -14.15 -9.59 10.72
CA ALA A 310 -12.96 -10.28 11.20
C ALA A 310 -11.74 -9.93 10.34
N ALA A 311 -10.54 -10.15 10.90
CA ALA A 311 -9.31 -10.04 10.11
C ALA A 311 -9.31 -11.12 9.02
N GLY A 312 -9.04 -10.73 7.78
CA GLY A 312 -9.07 -11.58 6.60
C GLY A 312 -10.41 -11.60 5.86
N ASP A 313 -11.47 -11.01 6.41
CA ASP A 313 -12.76 -10.89 5.72
C ASP A 313 -12.65 -9.90 4.55
N ALA A 314 -13.56 -10.01 3.57
CA ALA A 314 -13.76 -8.94 2.60
C ALA A 314 -14.28 -7.67 3.30
N TRP A 315 -14.00 -6.49 2.74
CA TRP A 315 -14.50 -5.22 3.28
C TRP A 315 -16.02 -5.10 3.08
N PRO A 316 -16.86 -5.20 4.13
CA PRO A 316 -18.29 -5.16 3.95
C PRO A 316 -18.79 -3.72 3.77
N GLU A 317 -19.26 -3.35 2.58
CA GLU A 317 -19.89 -2.02 2.39
C GLU A 317 -21.17 -1.84 3.23
N ARG A 318 -21.79 -2.95 3.63
CA ARG A 318 -22.93 -3.01 4.55
C ARG A 318 -22.85 -4.27 5.40
N VAL A 319 -22.93 -4.11 6.71
CA VAL A 319 -22.93 -5.22 7.66
C VAL A 319 -24.34 -5.71 7.94
N THR A 320 -24.51 -7.03 7.86
CA THR A 320 -25.71 -7.73 8.26
C THR A 320 -25.40 -8.66 9.43
N THR A 321 -26.25 -8.62 10.44
CA THR A 321 -26.25 -9.54 11.58
C THR A 321 -27.36 -10.57 11.40
N ASP A 322 -27.44 -11.58 12.28
CA ASP A 322 -28.54 -12.54 12.30
C ASP A 322 -29.92 -11.86 12.47
N ALA A 323 -29.95 -10.66 13.06
CA ALA A 323 -31.16 -9.85 13.24
C ALA A 323 -31.48 -8.93 12.04
N GLY A 324 -30.66 -8.94 10.98
CA GLY A 324 -30.79 -8.06 9.82
C GLY A 324 -29.68 -7.01 9.71
N PRO A 325 -29.84 -5.99 8.83
CA PRO A 325 -28.81 -4.98 8.59
C PRO A 325 -28.49 -4.20 9.86
N LEU A 326 -27.20 -4.01 10.14
CA LEU A 326 -26.74 -3.21 11.26
C LEU A 326 -26.98 -1.72 10.97
N LEU A 327 -27.77 -1.08 11.82
CA LEU A 327 -28.12 0.33 11.74
C LEU A 327 -27.59 1.09 12.96
N VAL A 328 -27.06 2.29 12.72
CA VAL A 328 -26.76 3.28 13.75
C VAL A 328 -27.73 4.44 13.56
N ARG A 329 -28.47 4.76 14.61
CA ARG A 329 -29.35 5.93 14.64
C ARG A 329 -28.57 7.14 15.11
N VAL A 330 -28.64 8.22 14.34
CA VAL A 330 -28.08 9.52 14.67
C VAL A 330 -29.24 10.44 15.00
N ASP A 331 -29.26 11.02 16.20
CA ASP A 331 -30.38 11.86 16.65
C ASP A 331 -30.20 13.36 16.29
N GLY A 332 -29.10 13.72 15.62
CA GLY A 332 -28.87 15.07 15.07
C GLY A 332 -28.22 16.06 16.04
N ASP A 333 -27.85 15.64 17.25
CA ASP A 333 -27.18 16.51 18.23
C ASP A 333 -25.65 16.55 18.02
N ALA A 334 -25.05 17.71 18.27
CA ALA A 334 -23.70 18.05 17.85
C ALA A 334 -22.65 17.64 18.89
N ALA A 335 -22.35 16.34 18.97
CA ALA A 335 -21.04 15.75 19.36
C ALA A 335 -21.20 14.25 19.66
N VAL A 336 -21.72 13.48 18.71
CA VAL A 336 -21.79 12.02 18.87
C VAL A 336 -20.48 11.41 18.41
N GLU A 337 -19.90 10.53 19.23
CA GLU A 337 -18.74 9.71 18.91
C GLU A 337 -19.17 8.25 18.73
N ILE A 338 -18.66 7.59 17.70
CA ILE A 338 -18.77 6.14 17.55
C ILE A 338 -17.48 5.52 18.06
N ALA A 339 -17.59 4.63 19.04
CA ALA A 339 -16.45 3.85 19.51
C ALA A 339 -16.33 2.56 18.69
N VAL A 340 -15.13 2.30 18.15
CA VAL A 340 -14.78 1.06 17.49
C VAL A 340 -13.65 0.36 18.25
N GLU A 341 -13.74 -0.95 18.37
CA GLU A 341 -12.67 -1.81 18.86
C GLU A 341 -11.94 -2.41 17.65
N VAL A 342 -10.62 -2.23 17.59
CA VAL A 342 -9.75 -2.74 16.55
C VAL A 342 -8.83 -3.80 17.16
N ARG A 343 -8.81 -4.99 16.56
CA ARG A 343 -7.94 -6.08 17.00
C ARG A 343 -6.94 -6.47 15.89
N PRO A 344 -5.64 -6.61 16.21
CA PRO A 344 -4.66 -7.24 15.33
C PRO A 344 -5.08 -8.66 14.93
N ALA A 345 -4.66 -9.12 13.75
CA ALA A 345 -4.76 -10.53 13.38
C ALA A 345 -3.96 -11.41 14.34
N ASP A 346 -2.78 -10.94 14.78
CA ASP A 346 -1.78 -11.73 15.51
C ASP A 346 -2.00 -11.75 17.03
N SER A 347 -3.23 -11.94 17.49
CA SER A 347 -3.60 -12.09 18.91
C SER A 347 -3.22 -10.95 19.88
N GLY A 348 -2.78 -9.80 19.36
CA GLY A 348 -2.48 -8.62 20.19
C GLY A 348 -3.72 -8.01 20.87
N PRO A 349 -3.52 -7.11 21.85
CA PRO A 349 -4.61 -6.52 22.60
C PRO A 349 -5.54 -5.70 21.70
N ALA A 350 -6.84 -5.79 21.98
CA ALA A 350 -7.82 -4.94 21.33
C ALA A 350 -7.64 -3.48 21.79
N ARG A 351 -7.77 -2.55 20.85
CA ARG A 351 -7.63 -1.11 21.11
C ARG A 351 -8.90 -0.38 20.70
N ARG A 352 -9.30 0.65 21.45
CA ARG A 352 -10.57 1.36 21.24
C ARG A 352 -10.32 2.73 20.60
N ALA A 353 -10.84 2.97 19.40
CA ALA A 353 -10.81 4.28 18.77
C ALA A 353 -12.17 4.97 18.92
N ARG A 354 -12.16 6.27 19.20
CA ARG A 354 -13.37 7.10 19.21
C ARG A 354 -13.41 7.94 17.94
N LEU A 355 -14.43 7.74 17.12
CA LEU A 355 -14.61 8.39 15.84
C LEU A 355 -15.66 9.48 16.00
N ARG A 356 -15.25 10.74 15.85
CA ARG A 356 -16.19 11.86 15.87
C ARG A 356 -17.04 11.87 14.61
N LEU A 357 -18.35 11.96 14.78
CA LEU A 357 -19.24 12.18 13.64
C LEU A 357 -18.99 13.58 13.06
N PRO A 358 -18.92 13.73 11.73
CA PRO A 358 -18.75 15.02 11.09
C PRO A 358 -19.93 15.94 11.42
N GLY A 359 -19.63 17.22 11.67
CA GLY A 359 -20.67 18.23 11.85
C GLY A 359 -21.60 18.30 10.64
N GLY A 360 -22.91 18.38 10.90
CA GLY A 360 -23.93 18.42 9.84
C GLY A 360 -24.40 17.06 9.33
N LEU A 361 -24.05 15.95 9.99
CA LEU A 361 -24.68 14.66 9.73
C LEU A 361 -26.18 14.75 10.09
N ALA A 362 -27.06 14.45 9.14
CA ALA A 362 -28.50 14.51 9.34
C ALA A 362 -28.95 13.49 10.40
N ALA A 363 -30.02 13.81 11.12
CA ALA A 363 -30.66 12.82 11.97
C ALA A 363 -31.28 11.70 11.11
N GLY A 364 -31.18 10.45 11.56
CA GLY A 364 -31.72 9.29 10.86
C GLY A 364 -30.95 8.00 11.10
N ASP A 365 -31.38 6.94 10.43
CA ASP A 365 -30.75 5.63 10.50
C ASP A 365 -29.69 5.48 9.39
N TYR A 366 -28.53 4.93 9.76
CA TYR A 366 -27.38 4.73 8.87
C TYR A 366 -26.96 3.27 8.88
N HIS A 367 -26.82 2.68 7.70
CA HIS A 367 -26.13 1.41 7.53
C HIS A 367 -24.65 1.56 7.87
N VAL A 368 -24.14 0.59 8.62
CA VAL A 368 -22.72 0.49 8.95
C VAL A 368 -22.03 -0.42 7.94
N GLY A 369 -20.89 0.03 7.44
CA GLY A 369 -19.95 -0.79 6.67
C GLY A 369 -18.51 -0.46 7.05
N LEU A 370 -17.58 -1.13 6.38
CA LEU A 370 -16.17 -0.76 6.35
C LEU A 370 -15.74 -0.63 4.91
N ARG A 371 -14.78 0.26 4.70
CA ARG A 371 -14.05 0.33 3.45
C ARG A 371 -12.55 0.40 3.73
N PRO A 372 -11.72 0.00 2.76
CA PRO A 372 -10.28 0.23 2.87
C PRO A 372 -10.02 1.74 2.96
N GLY A 373 -9.19 2.13 3.92
CA GLY A 373 -8.90 3.52 4.29
C GLY A 373 -7.40 3.81 4.26
N ARG A 374 -6.99 4.91 4.92
CA ARG A 374 -5.57 5.30 5.02
C ARG A 374 -4.77 4.37 5.94
N TYR A 375 -5.43 3.79 6.92
CA TYR A 375 -4.81 2.98 7.98
C TYR A 375 -5.21 1.50 7.85
N PRO A 376 -4.47 0.56 8.46
CA PRO A 376 -4.75 -0.88 8.40
C PRO A 376 -6.17 -1.29 8.81
N ALA A 377 -6.80 -0.54 9.72
CA ALA A 377 -8.17 -0.78 10.16
C ALA A 377 -9.25 -0.25 9.20
N GLY A 378 -8.84 0.51 8.17
CA GLY A 378 -9.73 1.13 7.19
C GLY A 378 -10.55 2.29 7.74
N GLY A 379 -11.73 2.50 7.17
CA GLY A 379 -12.68 3.52 7.59
C GLY A 379 -14.08 2.94 7.81
N LEU A 380 -14.74 3.40 8.86
CA LEU A 380 -16.15 3.09 9.12
C LEU A 380 -17.03 3.88 8.15
N VAL A 381 -17.86 3.18 7.40
CA VAL A 381 -18.80 3.78 6.44
C VAL A 381 -20.17 3.89 7.08
N LEU A 382 -20.75 5.08 7.04
CA LEU A 382 -22.12 5.37 7.43
C LEU A 382 -22.91 5.77 6.20
N SER A 383 -23.79 4.89 5.72
CA SER A 383 -24.64 5.14 4.55
C SER A 383 -26.09 5.36 4.99
N PRO A 384 -26.74 6.49 4.65
CA PRO A 384 -28.13 6.72 5.04
C PRO A 384 -29.05 5.58 4.58
N ALA A 385 -29.90 5.06 5.47
CA ALA A 385 -30.81 3.96 5.15
C ALA A 385 -31.83 4.34 4.06
N GLY A 386 -32.24 5.60 4.01
CA GLY A 386 -33.12 6.16 2.97
C GLY A 386 -32.42 6.46 1.63
N GLY A 387 -31.13 6.14 1.49
CA GLY A 387 -30.31 6.52 0.34
C GLY A 387 -29.70 7.92 0.49
N GLY A 388 -28.59 8.15 -0.21
CA GLY A 388 -27.82 9.40 -0.14
C GLY A 388 -26.31 9.15 -0.12
N GLU A 389 -25.56 10.22 0.09
CA GLU A 389 -24.10 10.16 0.12
C GLU A 389 -23.59 9.50 1.41
N ALA A 390 -22.75 8.48 1.27
CA ALA A 390 -22.11 7.83 2.40
C ALA A 390 -21.03 8.72 3.03
N ARG A 391 -20.89 8.64 4.35
CA ARG A 391 -19.83 9.32 5.11
C ARG A 391 -18.85 8.30 5.62
N VAL A 392 -17.57 8.66 5.61
CA VAL A 392 -16.49 7.74 6.05
C VAL A 392 -15.69 8.37 7.17
N LEU A 393 -15.53 7.60 8.24
CA LEU A 393 -14.77 7.94 9.42
C LEU A 393 -13.50 7.08 9.42
N GLU A 394 -12.36 7.69 9.15
CA GLU A 394 -11.07 6.98 9.15
C GLU A 394 -10.75 6.47 10.56
N ILE A 395 -10.40 5.18 10.66
CA ILE A 395 -10.03 4.56 11.93
C ILE A 395 -8.53 4.76 12.13
N PRO A 396 -8.08 5.49 13.18
CA PRO A 396 -6.67 5.85 13.35
C PRO A 396 -5.77 4.61 13.54
N ALA A 397 -4.51 4.72 13.09
CA ALA A 397 -3.50 3.67 13.25
C ALA A 397 -3.18 3.34 14.72
N ASP A 398 -3.25 4.34 15.59
CA ASP A 398 -3.06 4.19 17.02
C ASP A 398 -4.29 4.71 17.77
N PRO A 399 -5.22 3.82 18.16
CA PRO A 399 -6.47 4.20 18.83
C PRO A 399 -6.27 4.87 20.20
N ASP A 400 -5.10 4.66 20.83
CA ASP A 400 -4.78 5.18 22.16
C ASP A 400 -4.16 6.59 22.11
N ASN A 401 -3.83 7.07 20.91
CA ASN A 401 -3.28 8.42 20.69
C ASN A 401 -4.44 9.39 20.41
N GLU A 402 -5.08 9.88 21.48
CA GLU A 402 -5.99 11.04 21.42
C GLU A 402 -5.20 12.28 20.95
N HIS A 403 -5.04 12.45 19.63
CA HIS A 403 -4.47 13.61 18.91
C HIS A 403 -3.10 14.17 19.40
N PRO A 404 -2.12 14.42 18.51
CA PRO A 404 -1.26 15.59 18.71
C PRO A 404 -2.19 16.80 18.65
N ARG A 405 -2.29 17.54 19.76
CA ARG A 405 -2.90 18.89 19.78
C ARG A 405 -2.24 19.68 18.63
N ILE A 406 -3.05 20.10 17.65
CA ILE A 406 -2.66 21.16 16.72
C ILE A 406 -2.80 22.49 17.47
#